data_AF-A0A6I6QZ12-F1
#
_entry.id   AF-A0A6I6QZ12-F1
#
_cell.length_a   1.000
_cell.length_b   1.000
_cell.length_c   1.000
_cell.angle_alpha   90.00
_cell.angle_beta   90.00
_cell.angle_gamma   90.00
#
_symmetry.space_group_name_H-M   'P 1'
#
loop_
_entity.id
_entity.type
_entity.pdbx_description
1 polymer ?
#
loop_
_entity_poly.entity_id
_entity_poly.type
_entity_poly.pdbx_seq_one_letter_code
_entity_poly.pdbx_strand_id
1 'polypeptide(L)' 'MARYFRNAESLRQDVVEEMEQTGATAESLAEKSGESPETVRFLADHGYAPVGATMRILTALGIKPANLPRECVTCRLEDR' A
#
# COMPACT_ATOMS: atom_id res chain seq x y z
N MET A 1 10.42 -12.41 -5.83
CA MET A 1 9.32 -12.96 -6.65
C MET A 1 8.18 -11.95 -6.70
N ALA A 2 7.31 -11.99 -7.70
CA ALA A 2 6.13 -11.12 -7.72
C ALA A 2 5.07 -11.65 -6.74
N ARG A 3 4.44 -10.75 -5.98
CA ARG A 3 3.48 -11.08 -4.91
C ARG A 3 2.06 -10.97 -5.42
N TYR A 4 1.22 -11.97 -5.14
CA TYR A 4 -0.15 -12.03 -5.63
C TYR A 4 -1.15 -11.75 -4.51
N PHE A 5 -2.06 -10.81 -4.74
CA PHE A 5 -3.08 -10.41 -3.78
C PHE A 5 -4.46 -10.92 -4.22
N ARG A 6 -5.13 -11.70 -3.37
CA ARG A 6 -6.45 -12.27 -3.63
C ARG A 6 -7.55 -11.21 -3.55
N ASN A 7 -7.42 -10.28 -2.61
CA ASN A 7 -8.37 -9.22 -2.28
C ASN A 7 -7.67 -8.11 -1.46
N ALA A 8 -8.41 -7.06 -1.11
CA ALA A 8 -7.90 -5.97 -0.29
C ALA A 8 -7.34 -6.47 1.05
N GLU A 9 -8.00 -7.41 1.72
CA GLU A 9 -7.52 -7.97 2.98
C GLU A 9 -6.13 -8.63 2.87
N SER A 10 -5.88 -9.40 1.80
CA SER A 10 -4.54 -9.98 1.59
C SER A 10 -3.47 -8.92 1.32
N LEU A 11 -3.82 -7.82 0.66
CA LEU A 11 -2.90 -6.69 0.48
C LEU A 11 -2.63 -5.98 1.82
N ARG A 12 -3.67 -5.78 2.64
CA ARG A 12 -3.58 -5.21 3.99
C ARG A 12 -2.62 -6.00 4.87
N GLN A 13 -2.81 -7.32 4.93
CA GLN A 13 -2.01 -8.22 5.75
C GLN A 13 -0.54 -8.15 5.37
N ASP A 14 -0.22 -8.26 4.09
CA ASP A 14 1.18 -8.19 3.62
C ASP A 14 1.80 -6.81 3.86
N VAL A 15 1.05 -5.71 3.70
CA VAL A 15 1.55 -4.36 3.99
C VAL A 15 1.88 -4.22 5.48
N VAL A 16 0.96 -4.63 6.37
CA VAL A 16 1.16 -4.55 7.82
C VAL A 16 2.31 -5.47 8.26
N GLU A 17 2.34 -6.71 7.78
CA GLU A 17 3.40 -7.66 8.11
C GLU A 17 4.78 -7.12 7.70
N GLU A 18 4.90 -6.57 6.50
CA GLU A 18 6.17 -6.03 6.01
C GLU A 18 6.56 -4.74 6.75
N MET A 19 5.58 -3.91 7.15
CA MET A 19 5.82 -2.76 8.04
C MET A 19 6.36 -3.21 9.40
N GLU A 20 5.76 -4.22 10.01
CA GLU A 20 6.22 -4.78 11.30
C GLU A 20 7.61 -5.42 11.18
N GLN A 21 7.87 -6.19 10.13
CA GLN A 21 9.16 -6.85 9.90
C GLN A 21 10.30 -5.85 9.66
N THR A 22 10.01 -4.74 8.96
CA THR A 22 11.01 -3.72 8.62
C THR A 22 11.08 -2.57 9.63
N GLY A 23 10.15 -2.51 10.58
CA GLY A 23 9.98 -1.37 11.49
C GLY A 23 9.57 -0.08 10.78
N ALA A 24 9.00 -0.18 9.57
CA ALA A 24 8.59 0.97 8.79
C ALA A 24 7.32 1.60 9.37
N THR A 25 7.38 2.91 9.65
CA THR A 25 6.22 3.71 10.03
C THR A 25 5.54 4.29 8.79
N ALA A 26 4.28 4.71 8.93
CA ALA A 26 3.55 5.38 7.85
C ALA A 26 4.29 6.64 7.36
N GLU A 27 4.90 7.37 8.27
CA GLU A 27 5.71 8.57 8.02
C GLU A 27 6.96 8.25 7.20
N SER A 28 7.69 7.18 7.57
CA SER A 28 8.90 6.77 6.84
C SER A 28 8.57 6.26 5.43
N LEU A 29 7.43 5.58 5.26
CA LEU A 29 6.96 5.11 3.96
C LEU A 29 6.44 6.24 3.10
N ALA A 30 5.74 7.22 3.68
CA ALA A 30 5.30 8.42 3.00
C ALA A 30 6.50 9.17 2.39
N GLU A 31 7.55 9.39 3.17
CA GLU A 31 8.79 10.01 2.70
C GLU A 31 9.43 9.23 1.53
N LYS A 32 9.52 7.90 1.65
CA LYS A 32 10.12 7.04 0.60
C LYS A 32 9.27 6.93 -0.67
N SER A 33 7.94 6.89 -0.53
CA SER A 33 7.01 6.68 -1.65
C SER A 33 6.59 7.98 -2.33
N GLY A 34 6.78 9.13 -1.67
CA GLY A 34 6.25 10.42 -2.10
C GLY A 34 4.73 10.52 -1.96
N GLU A 35 4.12 9.69 -1.10
CA GLU A 35 2.70 9.74 -0.73
C GLU A 35 2.52 10.45 0.61
N SER A 36 1.29 10.85 0.94
CA SER A 36 1.00 11.36 2.28
C SER A 36 0.96 10.22 3.33
N PRO A 37 1.30 10.50 4.60
CA PRO A 37 1.13 9.52 5.68
C PRO A 37 -0.31 9.04 5.82
N GLU A 38 -1.31 9.86 5.47
CA GLU A 38 -2.72 9.44 5.47
C GLU A 38 -3.00 8.39 4.40
N THR A 39 -2.46 8.54 3.18
CA THR A 39 -2.60 7.53 2.13
C THR A 39 -1.93 6.22 2.52
N VAL A 40 -0.77 6.28 3.19
CA VAL A 40 -0.10 5.07 3.70
C VAL A 40 -0.94 4.38 4.77
N ARG A 41 -1.46 5.13 5.76
CA ARG A 41 -2.35 4.58 6.79
C ARG A 41 -3.62 4.00 6.18
N PHE A 42 -4.23 4.72 5.25
CA PHE A 42 -5.42 4.25 4.54
C PHE A 42 -5.17 2.91 3.84
N LEU A 43 -4.03 2.76 3.14
CA LEU A 43 -3.66 1.49 2.54
C LEU A 43 -3.45 0.39 3.60
N ALA A 44 -2.77 0.69 4.70
CA ALA A 44 -2.48 -0.26 5.77
C ALA A 44 -3.73 -0.68 6.57
N ASP A 45 -4.74 0.18 6.67
CA ASP A 45 -5.99 -0.08 7.38
C ASP A 45 -7.03 -0.78 6.50
N HIS A 46 -7.09 -0.42 5.21
CA HIS A 46 -8.16 -0.88 4.31
C HIS A 46 -7.69 -1.90 3.27
N GLY A 47 -6.39 -1.99 3.00
CA GLY A 47 -5.85 -2.89 1.99
C GLY A 47 -6.11 -2.46 0.55
N TYR A 48 -6.39 -1.18 0.33
CA TYR A 48 -6.43 -0.57 -1.01
C TYR A 48 -6.17 0.94 -0.92
N ALA A 49 -5.68 1.50 -2.02
CA ALA A 49 -5.56 2.93 -2.30
C ALA A 49 -5.55 3.11 -3.83
N PRO A 50 -5.54 4.32 -4.39
CA PRO A 50 -5.42 4.50 -5.84
C PRO A 50 -4.19 3.74 -6.39
N VAL A 51 -4.31 3.17 -7.60
CA VAL A 51 -3.27 2.30 -8.19
C VAL A 51 -1.87 2.92 -8.11
N GLY A 52 -1.73 4.19 -8.49
CA GLY A 52 -0.44 4.88 -8.49
C GLY A 52 0.18 5.01 -7.09
N ALA A 53 -0.64 5.33 -6.08
CA ALA A 53 -0.21 5.41 -4.70
C ALA A 53 0.16 4.03 -4.15
N THR A 54 -0.70 3.04 -4.38
CA THR A 54 -0.46 1.65 -3.95
C THR A 54 0.85 1.11 -4.51
N MET A 55 1.11 1.30 -5.81
CA MET A 55 2.37 0.87 -6.44
C MET A 55 3.59 1.54 -5.84
N ARG A 56 3.53 2.85 -5.55
CA ARG A 56 4.63 3.60 -4.93
C ARG A 56 4.91 3.14 -3.51
N ILE A 57 3.87 2.93 -2.69
CA ILE A 57 4.01 2.45 -1.31
C ILE A 57 4.55 1.02 -1.27
N LEU A 58 4.03 0.12 -2.11
CA LEU A 58 4.54 -1.25 -2.21
C LEU A 58 6.00 -1.29 -2.66
N THR A 59 6.37 -0.44 -3.61
CA THR A 59 7.77 -0.30 -4.04
C THR A 59 8.66 0.19 -2.89
N ALA A 60 8.19 1.15 -2.08
CA ALA A 60 8.90 1.64 -0.90
C ALA A 60 9.08 0.56 0.19
N LEU A 61 8.17 -0.42 0.26
CA LEU A 61 8.28 -1.62 1.09
C LEU A 61 9.12 -2.74 0.44
N GLY A 62 9.60 -2.56 -0.78
CA GLY A 62 10.33 -3.61 -1.51
C GLY A 62 9.41 -4.73 -2.06
N ILE A 63 8.09 -4.53 -2.04
CA ILE A 63 7.10 -5.46 -2.53
C ILE A 63 6.86 -5.22 -4.02
N LYS A 64 7.07 -6.24 -4.84
CA LYS A 64 6.73 -6.23 -6.26
C LYS A 64 5.38 -6.92 -6.50
N PRO A 65 4.26 -6.21 -6.68
CA PRO A 65 2.96 -6.83 -6.95
C PRO A 65 2.92 -7.49 -8.34
N ALA A 66 2.23 -8.63 -8.43
CA ALA A 66 1.83 -9.27 -9.68
C ALA A 66 0.45 -8.77 -10.17
N ASN A 67 -0.40 -8.38 -9.22
CA ASN A 67 -1.73 -7.82 -9.43
C ASN A 67 -2.06 -6.88 -8.27
N LEU A 68 -3.15 -6.11 -8.40
CA LEU A 68 -3.71 -5.32 -7.30
C LEU A 68 -5.20 -5.68 -7.12
N PRO A 69 -5.75 -5.51 -5.91
CA PRO A 69 -7.18 -5.63 -5.66
C PRO A 69 -8.00 -4.69 -6.56
N ARG A 70 -9.24 -5.08 -6.88
CA ARG A 70 -10.13 -4.30 -7.75
C ARG A 70 -10.44 -2.92 -7.15
N GLU A 71 -10.51 -2.86 -5.82
CA GLU A 71 -10.75 -1.67 -5.03
C GLU A 71 -9.73 -0.57 -5.33
N CYS A 72 -8.48 -0.93 -5.66
CA CYS A 72 -7.46 0.04 -6.08
C CYS A 72 -7.80 0.76 -7.39
N VAL A 73 -8.53 0.10 -8.29
CA VAL A 73 -8.94 0.65 -9.59
C VAL A 73 -10.11 1.62 -9.44
N THR A 74 -11.01 1.34 -8.49
CA THR A 74 -12.20 2.17 -8.23
C THR A 74 -11.95 3.26 -7.19
N CYS A 75 -10.87 3.18 -6.43
CA CYS A 75 -10.54 4.15 -5.39
C CYS A 75 -10.17 5.51 -5.98
N ARG A 76 -10.82 6.56 -5.47
CA ARG A 76 -10.45 7.95 -5.67
C ARG A 76 -10.27 8.56 -4.29
N LEU A 77 -9.03 8.88 -3.94
CA LEU A 77 -8.77 9.77 -2.82
C LEU A 77 -9.02 11.17 -3.37
N GLU A 78 -10.11 11.81 -2.95
CA GLU A 78 -10.34 13.20 -3.29
C GLU A 78 -9.26 14.03 -2.59
N ASP A 79 -8.55 14.87 -3.35
CA ASP A 79 -7.65 15.90 -2.82
C ASP A 79 -8.45 16.74 -1.82
N ARG A 80 -8.17 16.54 -0.53
CA ARG A 80 -8.84 17.28 0.55
C ARG A 80 -7.91 18.35 1.10
#